data_AF-A0ABD4T902-F1
#
_entry.id   AF-A0ABD4T902-F1
#
_cell.length_a   1.000
_cell.length_b   1.000
_cell.length_c   1.000
_cell.angle_alpha   90.00
_cell.angle_beta   90.00
_cell.angle_gamma   90.00
#
_symmetry.space_group_name_H-M   'P 1'
#
loop_
_entity.id
_entity.type
_entity.pdbx_description
1 polymer ?
#
loop_
_entity_poly.entity_id
_entity_poly.type
_entity_poly.pdbx_seq_one_letter_code
_entity_poly.pdbx_strand_id
1 'polypeptide(L)' 'MQITIDLPPDLEQDLIRQAEQSNVPVQTLILQALRQIIQPLSVSASQWSETILSYEGAPDFPAFESYRDELLPPREPELF' A
#
# COMPACT_ATOMS: atom_id res chain seq x y z
N MET A 1 22.41 12.85 20.43
CA MET A 1 22.31 11.44 20.86
C MET A 1 23.01 10.59 19.81
N GLN A 2 23.87 9.66 20.20
CA GLN A 2 24.56 8.75 19.29
C GLN A 2 24.04 7.33 19.55
N ILE A 3 23.66 6.63 18.48
CA ILE A 3 23.20 5.24 18.52
C ILE A 3 24.23 4.41 17.77
N THR A 4 24.62 3.28 18.35
CA THR A 4 25.46 2.28 17.68
C THR A 4 24.58 1.06 17.42
N ILE A 5 24.62 0.56 16.19
CA ILE A 5 23.83 -0.59 15.73
C ILE A 5 24.77 -1.55 15.02
N ASP A 6 24.78 -2.80 15.46
CA ASP A 6 25.50 -3.87 14.80
C ASP A 6 24.62 -4.40 13.66
N LEU A 7 25.10 -4.28 12.42
CA LEU A 7 24.38 -4.71 11.23
C LEU A 7 24.92 -6.05 10.74
N PRO A 8 24.04 -6.94 10.23
CA PRO A 8 24.47 -8.08 9.43
C PRO A 8 25.31 -7.63 8.22
N PRO A 9 26.36 -8.39 7.83
CA PRO A 9 27.32 -7.97 6.80
C PRO A 9 26.67 -7.83 5.41
N ASP A 10 25.64 -8.60 5.11
CA ASP A 10 24.82 -8.49 3.90
C ASP A 10 24.06 -7.16 3.85
N LEU A 11 23.40 -6.79 4.95
CA LEU A 11 22.67 -5.53 5.04
C LEU A 11 23.61 -4.32 4.98
N GLU A 12 24.79 -4.41 5.60
CA GLU A 12 25.80 -3.36 5.52
C GLU A 12 26.26 -3.12 4.07
N GLN A 13 26.56 -4.19 3.33
CA GLN A 13 26.96 -4.10 1.92
C GLN A 13 25.85 -3.50 1.04
N ASP A 14 24.61 -3.90 1.26
CA ASP A 14 23.46 -3.36 0.53
C ASP A 14 23.28 -1.85 0.79
N LEU A 15 23.43 -1.41 2.03
CA LEU A 15 23.34 0.00 2.40
C LEU A 15 24.48 0.82 1.79
N ILE A 16 25.72 0.31 1.77
CA ILE A 16 26.87 0.96 1.11
C ILE A 16 26.61 1.08 -0.39
N ARG A 17 26.19 0.01 -1.05
CA ARG A 17 25.87 0.02 -2.48
C ARG A 17 24.80 1.05 -2.80
N GLN A 18 23.73 1.10 -2.01
CA GLN A 18 22.63 2.03 -2.23
C GLN A 18 23.04 3.49 -1.97
N ALA A 19 23.93 3.72 -0.99
CA ALA A 19 24.51 5.02 -0.70
C ALA A 19 25.35 5.55 -1.88
N GLU A 20 26.18 4.69 -2.46
CA GLU A 20 26.97 5.01 -3.66
C GLU A 20 26.08 5.33 -4.86
N GLN A 21 25.07 4.50 -5.14
CA GLN A 21 24.14 4.70 -6.25
C GLN A 21 23.34 6.00 -6.13
N SER A 22 22.96 6.36 -4.90
CA SER A 22 22.14 7.52 -4.61
C SER A 22 22.98 8.77 -4.31
N ASN A 23 24.32 8.65 -4.29
CA ASN A 23 25.27 9.68 -3.90
C ASN A 23 24.92 10.37 -2.56
N VAL A 24 24.52 9.58 -1.56
CA VAL A 24 24.20 10.05 -0.21
C VAL A 24 24.93 9.22 0.84
N PRO A 25 25.27 9.79 2.01
CA PRO A 25 25.87 9.02 3.08
C PRO A 25 24.95 7.88 3.56
N VAL A 26 25.54 6.74 3.92
CA VAL A 26 24.85 5.58 4.53
C VAL A 26 23.97 6.00 5.71
N GLN A 27 24.48 6.91 6.55
CA GLN A 27 23.76 7.45 7.71
C GLN A 27 22.46 8.15 7.29
N THR A 28 22.45 8.86 6.15
CA THR A 28 21.26 9.52 5.62
C THR A 28 20.21 8.49 5.20
N LEU A 29 20.61 7.38 4.57
CA LEU A 29 19.69 6.30 4.22
C LEU A 29 19.08 5.66 5.47
N ILE A 30 19.89 5.37 6.49
CA ILE A 30 19.42 4.81 7.76
C ILE A 30 18.39 5.74 8.41
N LEU A 31 18.68 7.05 8.48
CA LEU A 31 17.76 8.02 9.05
C LEU A 31 16.46 8.17 8.23
N GLN A 32 16.55 8.11 6.90
CA GLN A 32 15.37 8.14 6.03
C GLN A 32 14.49 6.91 6.24
N ALA A 33 15.08 5.71 6.29
CA ALA A 33 14.36 4.48 6.56
C ALA A 33 13.66 4.51 7.94
N LEU A 34 14.39 4.92 8.98
CA LEU A 34 13.82 5.07 10.32
C LEU A 34 12.68 6.10 10.34
N ARG A 35 12.83 7.22 9.62
CA ARG A 35 11.78 8.24 9.52
C ARG A 35 10.53 7.71 8.81
N GLN A 36 10.68 6.90 7.77
CA GLN A 36 9.54 6.26 7.09
C GLN A 36 8.78 5.30 8.01
N ILE A 37 9.50 4.58 8.89
CA ILE A 37 8.89 3.64 9.85
C ILE A 37 8.18 4.39 10.99
N ILE A 38 8.81 5.47 11.51
CA ILE A 38 8.31 6.22 12.67
C ILE A 38 7.23 7.21 12.27
N GLN A 39 7.21 7.70 11.03
CA GLN A 39 6.08 8.48 10.58
C GLN A 39 4.85 7.59 10.64
N PRO A 40 3.84 7.93 11.48
CA PRO A 40 2.60 7.19 11.49
C PRO A 40 2.13 7.23 10.06
N LEU A 41 2.00 6.04 9.48
CA LEU A 41 1.49 5.80 8.15
C LEU A 41 0.35 6.78 7.96
N SER A 42 0.63 7.90 7.30
CA SER A 42 -0.35 8.95 7.15
C SER A 42 -1.53 8.25 6.50
N VAL A 43 -2.73 8.58 6.97
CA VAL A 43 -4.01 7.89 6.73
C VAL A 43 -4.22 7.42 5.25
N SER A 44 -3.45 7.96 4.31
CA SER A 44 -3.17 7.52 2.94
C SER A 44 -2.75 6.05 2.68
N ALA A 45 -2.42 5.19 3.65
CA ALA A 45 -2.19 3.78 3.34
C ALA A 45 -3.43 2.89 3.44
N SER A 46 -4.54 3.44 3.97
CA SER A 46 -5.85 2.77 3.95
C SER A 46 -6.69 3.13 2.73
N GLN A 47 -6.24 4.07 1.89
CA GLN A 47 -6.90 4.39 0.63
C GLN A 47 -6.26 3.58 -0.50
N TRP A 48 -7.11 3.05 -1.36
CA TRP A 48 -6.68 2.39 -2.59
C TRP A 48 -5.86 3.37 -3.44
N SER A 49 -4.96 2.84 -4.28
CA SER A 49 -4.16 3.69 -5.16
C SER A 49 -5.06 4.47 -6.12
N GLU A 50 -4.60 5.64 -6.58
CA GLU A 50 -5.34 6.47 -7.54
C GLU A 50 -5.72 5.69 -8.80
N THR A 51 -4.84 4.78 -9.24
CA THR A 51 -5.10 3.86 -10.36
C THR A 51 -6.35 3.01 -10.15
N ILE A 52 -6.64 2.60 -8.92
CA ILE A 52 -7.80 1.78 -8.60
C ILE A 52 -9.04 2.66 -8.39
N LEU A 53 -8.87 3.83 -7.76
CA LEU A 53 -9.97 4.78 -7.54
C LEU A 53 -10.47 5.43 -8.84
N SER A 54 -9.60 5.64 -9.81
CA SER A 54 -9.91 6.25 -11.11
C SER A 54 -10.24 5.22 -12.21
N TYR A 55 -10.33 3.94 -11.86
CA TYR A 55 -10.65 2.90 -12.83
C TYR A 55 -12.11 3.02 -13.29
N GLU A 56 -12.30 3.49 -14.52
CA GLU A 56 -13.56 3.39 -15.22
C GLU A 56 -13.61 2.01 -15.92
N GLY A 57 -14.61 1.20 -15.59
CA GLY A 57 -14.74 -0.17 -16.09
C GLY A 57 -14.74 -0.27 -17.61
N ALA A 58 -14.49 -1.48 -18.13
CA ALA A 58 -14.52 -1.71 -19.58
C ALA A 58 -15.94 -1.47 -20.16
N PRO A 59 -16.08 -0.81 -21.32
CA PRO A 59 -17.38 -0.48 -21.91
C PRO A 59 -18.19 -1.72 -22.34
N ASP A 60 -17.51 -2.85 -22.57
CA ASP A 60 -18.14 -4.12 -22.95
C ASP A 60 -18.68 -4.92 -21.74
N PHE A 61 -18.57 -4.37 -20.53
CA PHE A 61 -19.11 -4.98 -19.33
C PHE A 61 -20.55 -4.53 -19.09
N PRO A 62 -21.47 -5.43 -18.72
CA PRO A 62 -22.81 -5.03 -18.31
C PRO A 62 -22.73 -4.08 -17.11
N ALA A 63 -23.62 -3.09 -17.07
CA ALA A 63 -23.66 -2.14 -15.97
C ALA A 63 -23.76 -2.85 -14.61
N PHE A 64 -23.15 -2.26 -13.58
CA PHE A 64 -23.25 -2.76 -12.21
C PHE A 64 -24.72 -2.95 -11.83
N GLU A 65 -25.06 -4.14 -11.32
CA GLU A 65 -26.43 -4.54 -10.99
C GLU A 65 -27.45 -4.48 -12.14
N SER A 66 -27.02 -4.63 -13.39
CA SER A 66 -27.91 -4.72 -14.57
C SER A 66 -28.99 -5.81 -14.48
N TYR A 67 -28.74 -6.90 -13.75
CA TYR A 67 -29.68 -8.01 -13.54
C TYR A 67 -30.66 -7.77 -12.39
N ARG A 68 -30.59 -6.63 -11.70
CA ARG A 68 -31.37 -6.37 -10.48
C ARG A 68 -32.87 -6.40 -10.72
N ASP A 69 -33.31 -5.93 -11.89
CA ASP A 69 -34.72 -5.93 -12.27
C ASP A 69 -35.23 -7.34 -12.63
N GLU A 70 -34.32 -8.30 -12.87
CA GLU A 70 -34.64 -9.70 -13.13
C GLU A 70 -34.72 -10.54 -11.84
N LEU A 71 -34.34 -9.97 -10.69
CA LEU A 71 -34.37 -10.66 -9.41
C LEU A 71 -35.81 -10.84 -8.92
N LEU A 72 -36.15 -12.06 -8.52
CA LEU A 72 -37.39 -12.32 -7.80
C LEU A 72 -37.38 -11.56 -6.47
N PRO A 73 -38.51 -10.99 -6.03
CA PRO A 73 -38.60 -10.40 -4.70
C PRO A 73 -38.24 -11.45 -3.64
N PRO A 74 -37.58 -11.06 -2.54
CA PRO A 74 -37.30 -11.96 -1.43
C PRO A 74 -38.58 -12.68 -1.02
N ARG A 75 -38.53 -14.01 -0.93
CA ARG A 75 -39.64 -14.78 -0.37
C ARG A 75 -39.62 -14.56 1.12
N GLU A 76 -40.64 -13.92 1.66
CA GLU A 76 -40.86 -13.95 3.11
C GLU A 76 -41.09 -15.41 3.51
N PRO A 77 -40.26 -15.99 4.40
CA PRO A 77 -40.61 -17.29 4.97
C PRO A 77 -41.91 -17.12 5.76
N GLU A 78 -42.87 -18.04 5.57
CA GLU A 78 -44.06 -18.08 6.41
C GLU A 78 -43.59 -18.24 7.87
N LEU A 79 -43.76 -17.17 8.66
CA LEU A 79 -43.55 -17.23 10.09
C LEU A 79 -44.66 -18.13 10.66
N PHE A 80 -44.26 -19.32 11.09
CA PHE A 80 -45.11 -20.34 11.70
C PHE A 80 -45.98 -19.80 12.85
#